data_AF-A0A124C5L0-F1
#
_entry.id   AF-A0A124C5L0-F1
#
_cell.length_a   1.000
_cell.length_b   1.000
_cell.length_c   1.000
_cell.angle_alpha   90.00
_cell.angle_beta   90.00
_cell.angle_gamma   90.00
#
_symmetry.space_group_name_H-M   'P 1'
#
loop_
_entity.id
_entity.type
_entity.pdbx_description
1 polymer ?
#
loop_
_entity_poly.entity_id
_entity_poly.type
_entity_poly.pdbx_seq_one_letter_code
_entity_poly.pdbx_strand_id
1 'polypeptide(L)'
;MEQPEQGHRPPAPAQPWTPPGDRPGFGPPPPPYTPPAAPPGPPQPYAPPPQPYAPPQQPYGQPYPQQPPAGQVPLQGPEFMAVDRHNSVVVDGGGVAFEDHGVSVDFPWPEIRSVHYKASGNGKALMVAVIHVDGTFFECSVEARPRERLHQWFAHLAQVLGHYRPLG
;
A
#
# COMPACT_ATOMS: atom_id res chain seq x y z
N MET A 1 3.12 -55.64 -39.23
CA MET A 1 3.95 -54.45 -39.44
C MET A 1 4.11 -53.81 -38.08
N GLU A 2 5.25 -54.12 -37.49
CA GLU A 2 5.61 -53.90 -36.09
C GLU A 2 6.08 -52.46 -35.91
N GLN A 3 5.57 -51.77 -34.88
CA GLN A 3 6.04 -50.44 -34.49
C GLN A 3 7.19 -50.61 -33.48
N PRO A 4 8.41 -50.11 -33.75
CA PRO A 4 9.54 -50.28 -32.84
C PRO A 4 9.49 -49.27 -31.67
N GLU A 5 9.32 -49.80 -30.47
CA GLU A 5 10.21 -49.65 -29.30
C GLU A 5 10.78 -48.25 -29.00
N GLN A 6 9.90 -47.28 -28.73
CA GLN A 6 10.28 -46.06 -28.02
C GLN A 6 10.86 -46.43 -26.64
N GLY A 7 12.17 -46.24 -26.49
CA GLY A 7 12.95 -46.57 -25.31
C GLY A 7 12.36 -45.95 -24.04
N HIS A 8 11.80 -46.83 -23.19
CA HIS A 8 11.35 -46.51 -21.85
C HIS A 8 12.57 -46.23 -20.99
N ARG A 9 12.96 -44.96 -20.91
CA ARG A 9 13.87 -44.47 -19.87
C ARG A 9 13.15 -44.58 -18.52
N PRO A 10 13.64 -45.38 -17.56
CA PRO A 10 13.00 -45.47 -16.25
C PRO A 10 13.09 -44.12 -15.51
N PRO A 11 12.10 -43.77 -14.67
CA PRO A 11 12.19 -42.60 -13.81
C PRO A 11 13.34 -42.76 -12.81
N ALA A 12 14.10 -41.69 -12.57
CA ALA A 12 15.13 -41.66 -11.55
C ALA A 12 14.52 -41.94 -10.15
N PRO A 13 15.23 -42.65 -9.25
CA PRO A 13 14.74 -42.87 -7.90
C PRO A 13 14.60 -41.54 -7.15
N ALA A 14 13.48 -41.39 -6.43
CA ALA A 14 13.25 -40.25 -5.56
C ALA A 14 14.33 -40.21 -4.47
N GLN A 15 15.04 -39.10 -4.35
CA GLN A 15 16.01 -38.91 -3.27
C GLN A 15 15.26 -38.63 -1.96
N PRO A 16 15.62 -39.31 -0.85
CA PRO A 16 15.06 -38.99 0.46
C PRO A 16 15.50 -37.57 0.86
N TRP A 17 14.53 -36.77 1.29
CA TRP A 17 14.78 -35.41 1.78
C TRP A 17 15.49 -35.48 3.13
N THR A 18 16.74 -35.01 3.20
CA THR A 18 17.48 -34.91 4.46
C THR A 18 17.12 -33.57 5.13
N PRO A 19 16.57 -33.56 6.36
CA PRO A 19 16.38 -32.31 7.08
C PRO A 19 17.74 -31.69 7.43
N PRO A 20 17.93 -30.38 7.27
CA PRO A 20 19.13 -29.72 7.78
C PRO A 20 19.17 -29.89 9.29
N GLY A 21 20.22 -30.58 9.75
CA GLY A 21 20.46 -30.88 11.15
C GLY A 21 20.49 -29.64 12.03
N ASP A 22 19.88 -29.81 13.20
CA ASP A 22 20.38 -29.39 14.51
C ASP A 22 21.38 -28.21 14.48
N ARG A 23 20.84 -26.99 14.50
CA ARG A 23 21.63 -25.79 14.79
C ARG A 23 21.79 -25.72 16.31
N PRO A 24 23.01 -25.83 16.85
CA PRO A 24 23.22 -25.65 18.28
C PRO A 24 22.95 -24.20 18.68
N GLY A 25 22.11 -24.04 19.70
CA GLY A 25 22.20 -22.98 20.70
C GLY A 25 21.98 -21.55 20.22
N PHE A 26 20.77 -21.04 20.49
CA PHE A 26 20.61 -19.62 20.79
C PHE A 26 21.64 -19.25 21.86
N GLY A 27 22.58 -18.35 21.51
CA GLY A 27 23.43 -17.69 22.49
C GLY A 27 22.58 -16.91 23.52
N PRO A 28 23.18 -16.47 24.63
CA PRO A 28 22.48 -15.66 25.62
C PRO A 28 21.81 -14.44 24.95
N PRO A 29 20.61 -14.04 25.39
CA PRO A 29 19.94 -12.85 24.85
C PRO A 29 20.84 -11.62 25.05
N PRO A 30 20.82 -10.66 24.11
CA PRO A 30 21.56 -9.42 24.29
C PRO A 30 21.08 -8.72 25.57
N PRO A 31 21.98 -8.05 26.32
CA PRO A 31 21.57 -7.24 27.45
C PRO A 31 20.56 -6.18 27.00
N PRO A 32 19.59 -5.79 27.86
CA PRO A 32 18.65 -4.73 27.53
C PRO A 32 19.42 -3.45 27.19
N TYR A 33 19.13 -2.89 26.02
CA TYR A 33 19.70 -1.61 25.58
C TYR A 33 19.24 -0.53 26.56
N THR A 34 20.17 -0.02 27.36
CA THR A 34 19.97 1.19 28.15
C THR A 34 20.40 2.37 27.29
N PRO A 35 19.49 3.29 26.89
CA PRO A 35 19.90 4.47 26.16
C PRO A 35 20.81 5.32 27.07
N PRO A 36 21.94 5.85 26.56
CA PRO A 36 22.77 6.76 27.33
C PRO A 36 21.97 8.02 27.68
N ALA A 37 22.18 8.55 28.89
CA ALA A 37 21.59 9.80 29.32
C ALA A 37 22.00 10.92 28.33
N ALA A 38 21.01 11.67 27.85
CA ALA A 38 21.23 12.80 26.96
C ALA A 38 22.15 13.84 27.64
N PRO A 39 23.15 14.38 26.93
CA PRO A 39 23.93 15.50 27.45
C PRO A 39 23.01 16.73 27.64
N PRO A 40 23.26 17.59 28.65
CA PRO A 40 22.52 18.82 28.80
C PRO A 40 22.63 19.67 27.54
N GLY A 41 21.49 20.07 27.01
CA GLY A 41 21.40 20.89 25.79
C GLY A 41 22.03 22.28 25.97
N PRO A 42 22.35 22.96 24.85
CA PRO A 42 22.93 24.30 24.88
C PRO A 42 21.94 25.33 25.46
N PRO A 43 22.44 26.45 26.02
CA PRO A 43 21.58 27.50 26.58
C PRO A 43 20.69 28.13 25.50
N GLN A 44 19.41 28.32 25.83
CA GLN A 44 18.44 28.98 24.96
C GLN A 44 18.88 30.43 24.64
N PRO A 45 18.88 30.85 23.37
CA PRO A 45 19.03 32.25 23.03
C PRO A 45 17.68 32.97 23.21
N TYR A 46 17.76 34.08 23.95
CA TYR A 46 16.87 35.26 24.02
C TYR A 46 15.40 35.13 23.57
N ALA A 47 14.50 35.42 24.51
CA ALA A 47 13.10 35.68 24.27
C ALA A 47 12.88 36.84 23.26
N PRO A 48 11.88 36.76 22.37
CA PRO A 48 11.53 37.86 21.49
C PRO A 48 10.86 39.02 22.26
N PRO A 49 10.99 40.27 21.80
CA PRO A 49 10.35 41.43 22.41
C PRO A 49 8.82 41.39 22.26
N PRO A 50 8.06 42.02 23.17
CA PRO A 50 6.60 42.05 23.10
C PRO A 50 6.10 42.85 21.88
N GLN A 51 5.13 42.28 21.17
CA GLN A 51 4.45 42.88 20.03
C GLN A 51 3.56 44.06 20.48
N PRO A 52 3.44 45.16 19.71
CA PRO A 52 2.51 46.23 20.02
C PRO A 52 1.06 45.82 19.72
N TYR A 53 0.15 46.35 20.54
CA TYR A 53 -1.30 46.19 20.52
C TYR A 53 -1.93 46.16 19.10
N ALA A 54 -2.68 45.09 18.80
CA ALA A 54 -3.57 45.04 17.64
C ALA A 54 -4.84 45.89 17.90
N PRO A 55 -5.40 46.58 16.89
CA PRO A 55 -6.67 47.29 17.02
C PRO A 55 -7.87 46.33 17.02
N PRO A 56 -9.02 46.74 17.59
CA PRO A 56 -10.20 45.88 17.77
C PRO A 56 -10.85 45.49 16.44
N GLN A 57 -11.20 44.21 16.32
CA GLN A 57 -11.89 43.61 15.18
C GLN A 57 -13.29 44.20 15.01
N GLN A 58 -13.60 44.67 13.80
CA GLN A 58 -14.96 44.95 13.35
C GLN A 58 -15.63 43.61 12.99
N PRO A 59 -16.84 43.31 13.49
CA PRO A 59 -17.59 42.14 13.03
C PRO A 59 -18.39 42.55 11.79
N TYR A 60 -18.22 41.84 10.67
CA TYR A 60 -19.23 41.52 9.66
C TYR A 60 -18.53 41.08 8.37
N GLY A 61 -18.63 39.80 8.03
CA GLY A 61 -18.22 39.32 6.72
C GLY A 61 -18.06 37.80 6.62
N GLN A 62 -19.19 37.13 6.35
CA GLN A 62 -19.34 35.86 5.62
C GLN A 62 -18.59 34.61 6.14
N PRO A 63 -19.25 33.43 6.30
CA PRO A 63 -18.53 32.18 6.50
C PRO A 63 -17.85 31.77 5.20
N TYR A 64 -16.55 32.04 5.09
CA TYR A 64 -15.73 31.40 4.06
C TYR A 64 -15.59 29.92 4.40
N PRO A 65 -15.69 28.99 3.42
CA PRO A 65 -15.33 27.60 3.66
C PRO A 65 -13.88 27.54 4.12
N GLN A 66 -13.63 26.88 5.26
CA GLN A 66 -12.27 26.68 5.74
C GLN A 66 -11.48 25.92 4.68
N GLN A 67 -10.55 26.59 4.02
CA GLN A 67 -9.51 25.94 3.26
C GLN A 67 -8.64 25.14 4.24
N PRO A 68 -8.36 23.85 3.98
CA PRO A 68 -7.41 23.11 4.80
C PRO A 68 -6.03 23.81 4.77
N PRO A 69 -5.27 23.77 5.87
CA PRO A 69 -4.03 24.52 6.00
C PRO A 69 -3.03 24.14 4.89
N ALA A 70 -2.65 25.13 4.09
CA ALA A 70 -1.59 25.02 3.10
C ALA A 70 -0.25 24.79 3.81
N GLY A 71 0.21 23.54 3.81
CA GLY A 71 1.48 23.18 4.45
C GLY A 71 1.72 21.70 4.65
N GLN A 72 0.68 20.87 4.57
CA GLN A 72 0.84 19.43 4.42
C GLN A 72 0.81 19.11 2.92
N VAL A 73 1.93 19.31 2.24
CA VAL A 73 2.19 18.48 1.05
C VAL A 73 2.29 17.09 1.65
N PRO A 74 1.34 16.17 1.43
CA PRO A 74 1.53 14.84 1.98
C PRO A 74 2.84 14.33 1.37
N LEU A 75 3.54 13.44 2.07
CA LEU A 75 4.64 12.70 1.46
C LEU A 75 4.01 11.78 0.40
N GLN A 76 3.56 12.36 -0.72
CA GLN A 76 2.77 11.69 -1.75
C GLN A 76 3.74 10.84 -2.53
N GLY A 77 3.90 9.60 -2.08
CA GLY A 77 4.38 8.54 -2.97
C GLY A 77 3.45 8.41 -4.20
N PRO A 78 3.81 7.55 -5.15
CA PRO A 78 3.04 7.40 -6.38
C PRO A 78 1.62 6.90 -6.07
N GLU A 79 0.58 7.66 -6.39
CA GLU A 79 -0.81 7.23 -6.20
C GLU A 79 -1.41 6.68 -7.49
N PHE A 80 -2.36 5.76 -7.36
CA PHE A 80 -3.18 5.26 -8.46
C PHE A 80 -4.66 5.50 -8.14
N MET A 81 -5.40 6.00 -9.13
CA MET A 81 -6.85 6.16 -9.04
C MET A 81 -7.50 5.68 -10.33
N ALA A 82 -8.50 4.81 -10.19
CA ALA A 82 -9.38 4.37 -11.27
C ALA A 82 -10.83 4.61 -10.85
N VAL A 83 -11.60 5.29 -11.70
CA VAL A 83 -13.00 5.62 -11.44
C VAL A 83 -13.84 5.32 -12.67
N ASP A 84 -15.02 4.78 -12.43
CA ASP A 84 -16.12 4.64 -13.38
C ASP A 84 -17.39 5.31 -12.80
N ARG A 85 -18.56 5.15 -13.43
CA ARG A 85 -19.82 5.76 -13.01
C ARG A 85 -20.28 5.35 -11.62
N HIS A 86 -19.96 4.14 -11.19
CA HIS A 86 -20.50 3.54 -9.96
C HIS A 86 -19.42 3.15 -8.95
N ASN A 87 -18.17 3.04 -9.41
CA ASN A 87 -17.10 2.40 -8.67
C ASN A 87 -15.81 3.19 -8.77
N SER A 88 -15.04 3.20 -7.69
CA SER A 88 -13.68 3.72 -7.70
C SER A 88 -12.72 2.83 -6.91
N VAL A 89 -11.46 2.87 -7.33
CA VAL A 89 -10.33 2.23 -6.65
C VAL A 89 -9.22 3.25 -6.55
N VAL A 90 -8.77 3.50 -5.32
CA VAL A 90 -7.63 4.36 -5.01
C VAL A 90 -6.55 3.52 -4.34
N VAL A 91 -5.29 3.74 -4.70
CA VAL A 91 -4.13 3.12 -4.05
C VAL A 91 -3.10 4.21 -3.82
N ASP A 92 -2.79 4.47 -2.56
CA ASP A 92 -1.90 5.57 -2.16
C ASP A 92 -1.03 5.17 -0.96
N GLY A 93 -0.33 6.12 -0.35
CA GLY A 93 0.53 5.87 0.81
C GLY A 93 -0.21 5.41 2.06
N GLY A 94 -1.52 5.68 2.15
CA GLY A 94 -2.39 5.20 3.22
C GLY A 94 -2.83 3.75 3.05
N GLY A 95 -3.03 3.28 1.82
CA GLY A 95 -3.54 1.93 1.58
C GLY A 95 -4.21 1.76 0.23
N VAL A 96 -5.27 0.96 0.22
CA VAL A 96 -6.19 0.78 -0.91
C VAL A 96 -7.59 1.18 -0.45
N ALA A 97 -8.29 2.02 -1.20
CA ALA A 97 -9.70 2.33 -0.95
C ALA A 97 -10.55 1.88 -2.12
N PHE A 98 -11.67 1.23 -1.82
CA PHE A 98 -12.69 0.83 -2.78
C PHE A 98 -13.95 1.64 -2.56
N GLU A 99 -14.61 1.99 -3.65
CA GLU A 99 -15.96 2.49 -3.66
C GLU A 99 -16.79 1.60 -4.57
N ASP A 100 -17.90 1.08 -4.06
CA ASP A 100 -18.89 0.32 -4.82
C ASP A 100 -20.27 0.90 -4.55
N HIS A 101 -20.92 1.46 -5.56
CA HIS A 101 -22.30 1.97 -5.49
C HIS A 101 -22.55 2.97 -4.32
N GLY A 102 -21.53 3.77 -3.98
CA GLY A 102 -21.59 4.75 -2.89
C GLY A 102 -21.24 4.19 -1.51
N VAL A 103 -20.85 2.92 -1.41
CA VAL A 103 -20.24 2.33 -0.23
C VAL A 103 -18.72 2.40 -0.39
N SER A 104 -18.06 3.19 0.46
CA SER A 104 -16.61 3.30 0.51
C SER A 104 -16.04 2.40 1.60
N VAL A 105 -14.94 1.71 1.31
CA VAL A 105 -14.19 0.87 2.24
C VAL A 105 -12.71 1.14 2.07
N ASP A 106 -12.05 1.47 3.17
CA ASP A 106 -10.63 1.78 3.24
C ASP A 106 -9.87 0.58 3.82
N PHE A 107 -8.77 0.21 3.17
CA PHE A 107 -7.88 -0.87 3.59
C PHE A 107 -6.47 -0.30 3.78
N PRO A 108 -6.04 0.01 5.00
CA PRO A 108 -4.69 0.50 5.23
C PRO A 108 -3.65 -0.61 4.98
N TRP A 109 -2.46 -0.24 4.53
CA TRP A 109 -1.38 -1.21 4.25
C TRP A 109 -1.11 -2.27 5.34
N PRO A 110 -1.08 -1.97 6.66
CA PRO A 110 -0.89 -3.00 7.70
C PRO A 110 -1.99 -4.07 7.75
N GLU A 111 -3.18 -3.77 7.21
CA GLU A 111 -4.33 -4.67 7.17
C GLU A 111 -4.41 -5.47 5.86
N ILE A 112 -3.61 -5.09 4.85
CA ILE A 112 -3.54 -5.75 3.56
C ILE A 112 -2.49 -6.85 3.58
N ARG A 113 -2.92 -8.10 3.39
CA ARG A 113 -2.01 -9.22 3.12
C ARG A 113 -1.49 -9.17 1.69
N SER A 114 -2.39 -9.02 0.73
CA SER A 114 -2.07 -9.04 -0.70
C SER A 114 -3.07 -8.21 -1.49
N VAL A 115 -2.58 -7.52 -2.52
CA VAL A 115 -3.43 -6.91 -3.54
C VAL A 115 -3.27 -7.71 -4.83
N HIS A 116 -4.39 -8.14 -5.39
CA HIS A 116 -4.48 -8.83 -6.68
C HIS A 116 -5.22 -7.94 -7.66
N TYR A 117 -4.83 -7.97 -8.93
CA TYR A 117 -5.52 -7.22 -9.97
C TYR A 117 -5.51 -8.00 -11.27
N LYS A 118 -6.62 -7.95 -12.01
CA LYS A 118 -6.81 -8.67 -13.27
C LYS A 118 -7.80 -7.93 -14.16
N ALA A 119 -7.81 -8.27 -15.44
CA ALA A 119 -8.82 -7.74 -16.35
C ALA A 119 -10.12 -8.51 -16.11
N SER A 120 -11.26 -7.82 -16.22
CA SER A 120 -12.56 -8.49 -16.29
C SER A 120 -12.61 -9.45 -17.48
N GLY A 121 -13.46 -10.48 -17.42
CA GLY A 121 -13.53 -11.51 -18.47
C GLY A 121 -13.79 -10.93 -19.87
N ASN A 122 -14.41 -9.74 -19.95
CA ASN A 122 -14.65 -9.00 -21.19
C ASN A 122 -13.49 -8.07 -21.61
N GLY A 123 -12.44 -7.92 -20.79
CA GLY A 123 -11.30 -7.03 -21.01
C GLY A 123 -11.63 -5.53 -20.96
N LYS A 124 -12.76 -5.15 -20.36
CA LYS A 124 -13.27 -3.76 -20.31
C LYS A 124 -13.30 -3.17 -18.92
N ALA A 125 -12.92 -3.93 -17.89
CA ALA A 125 -12.87 -3.44 -16.53
C ALA A 125 -11.61 -3.93 -15.83
N LEU A 126 -11.10 -3.11 -14.93
CA LEU A 126 -10.05 -3.46 -13.99
C LEU A 126 -10.73 -4.04 -12.75
N MET A 127 -10.42 -5.30 -12.44
CA MET A 127 -10.83 -5.94 -11.20
C MET A 127 -9.65 -5.88 -10.25
N VAL A 128 -9.83 -5.24 -9.09
CA VAL A 128 -8.84 -5.17 -8.03
C VAL A 128 -9.42 -5.88 -6.82
N ALA A 129 -8.61 -6.71 -6.18
CA ALA A 129 -8.98 -7.43 -4.99
C ALA A 129 -7.95 -7.27 -3.88
N VAL A 130 -8.43 -7.05 -2.67
CA VAL A 130 -7.65 -6.95 -1.46
C VAL A 130 -7.92 -8.20 -0.62
N ILE A 131 -6.85 -8.89 -0.26
CA ILE A 131 -6.87 -9.96 0.75
C ILE A 131 -6.44 -9.31 2.06
N HIS A 132 -7.34 -9.31 3.03
CA HIS A 132 -7.08 -8.83 4.38
C HIS A 132 -6.14 -9.77 5.13
N VAL A 133 -5.46 -9.29 6.16
CA VAL A 133 -4.61 -10.12 7.06
C VAL A 133 -5.39 -11.26 7.72
N ASP A 134 -6.68 -11.05 7.98
CA ASP A 134 -7.63 -12.05 8.51
C ASP A 134 -8.02 -13.13 7.47
N GLY A 135 -7.74 -12.90 6.19
CA GLY A 135 -8.10 -13.80 5.09
C GLY A 135 -9.41 -13.42 4.39
N THR A 136 -10.11 -12.38 4.87
CA THR A 136 -11.26 -11.79 4.16
C THR A 136 -10.83 -11.28 2.79
N PHE A 137 -11.69 -11.47 1.80
CA PHE A 137 -11.45 -11.07 0.42
C PHE A 137 -12.46 -10.00 0.00
N PHE A 138 -11.94 -8.89 -0.52
CA PHE A 138 -12.74 -7.78 -1.04
C PHE A 138 -12.36 -7.57 -2.51
N GLU A 139 -13.35 -7.39 -3.39
CA GLU A 139 -13.13 -7.14 -4.82
C GLU A 139 -13.92 -5.92 -5.26
N CYS A 140 -13.31 -5.07 -6.08
CA CYS A 140 -13.97 -3.96 -6.74
C CYS A 140 -13.63 -3.98 -8.23
N SER A 141 -14.64 -3.71 -9.07
CA SER A 141 -14.52 -3.70 -10.52
C SER A 141 -14.79 -2.29 -11.06
N VAL A 142 -13.82 -1.73 -11.78
CA VAL A 142 -13.93 -0.40 -12.39
C VAL A 142 -13.92 -0.52 -13.91
N GLU A 143 -14.96 -0.05 -14.59
CA GLU A 143 -14.97 -0.07 -16.06
C GLU A 143 -13.90 0.88 -16.65
N ALA A 144 -13.13 0.35 -17.58
CA ALA A 144 -12.10 1.04 -18.34
C ALA A 144 -12.58 1.23 -19.78
N ARG A 145 -13.13 2.41 -20.07
CA ARG A 145 -13.48 2.81 -21.45
C ARG A 145 -12.60 3.99 -21.86
N PRO A 146 -11.73 3.87 -22.89
CA PRO A 146 -11.47 2.73 -23.80
C PRO A 146 -10.50 1.66 -23.25
N ARG A 147 -10.34 0.51 -23.93
CA ARG A 147 -9.45 -0.60 -23.52
C ARG A 147 -7.97 -0.18 -23.32
N GLU A 148 -7.49 0.83 -24.04
CA GLU A 148 -6.15 1.38 -23.84
C GLU A 148 -5.95 1.93 -22.43
N ARG A 149 -6.99 2.55 -21.85
CA ARG A 149 -6.99 3.01 -20.47
C ARG A 149 -6.76 1.86 -19.50
N LEU A 150 -7.30 0.68 -19.79
CA LEU A 150 -7.08 -0.49 -18.96
C LEU A 150 -5.60 -0.89 -18.93
N HIS A 151 -4.91 -0.89 -20.07
CA HIS A 151 -3.48 -1.20 -20.11
C HIS A 151 -2.64 -0.16 -19.36
N GLN A 152 -2.99 1.12 -19.48
CA GLN A 152 -2.35 2.19 -18.71
C GLN A 152 -2.58 2.00 -17.21
N TRP A 153 -3.79 1.62 -16.81
CA TRP A 153 -4.10 1.33 -15.42
C TRP A 153 -3.31 0.14 -14.88
N PHE A 154 -3.16 -0.95 -15.64
CA PHE A 154 -2.30 -2.07 -15.23
C PHE A 154 -0.85 -1.64 -15.00
N ALA A 155 -0.28 -0.89 -15.94
CA ALA A 155 1.10 -0.41 -15.84
C ALA A 155 1.29 0.52 -14.63
N HIS A 156 0.36 1.46 -14.43
CA HIS A 156 0.42 2.40 -13.32
C HIS A 156 0.21 1.71 -11.97
N LEU A 157 -0.80 0.85 -11.86
CA LEU A 157 -1.09 0.08 -10.64
C LEU A 157 0.09 -0.83 -10.27
N ALA A 158 0.72 -1.49 -11.24
CA ALA A 158 1.92 -2.29 -10.98
C ALA A 158 3.08 -1.46 -10.41
N GLN A 159 3.28 -0.25 -10.93
CA GLN A 159 4.32 0.66 -10.46
C GLN A 159 4.04 1.16 -9.03
N VAL A 160 2.78 1.53 -8.75
CA VAL A 160 2.34 2.01 -7.43
C VAL A 160 2.43 0.89 -6.38
N LEU A 161 1.89 -0.29 -6.69
CA LEU A 161 2.00 -1.45 -5.80
C LEU A 161 3.46 -1.88 -5.57
N GLY A 162 4.33 -1.73 -6.56
CA GLY A 162 5.76 -1.96 -6.40
C GLY A 162 6.45 -0.99 -5.44
N HIS A 163 5.90 0.23 -5.27
CA HIS A 163 6.43 1.23 -4.34
C HIS A 163 5.96 1.00 -2.90
N TYR A 164 4.67 0.72 -2.70
CA TYR A 164 4.08 0.58 -1.36
C TYR A 164 4.04 -0.84 -0.81
N ARG A 165 4.21 -1.84 -1.67
CA ARG A 165 4.37 -3.22 -1.23
C ARG A 165 5.84 -3.60 -1.29
N PRO A 166 6.65 -3.24 -0.27
CA PRO A 166 7.96 -3.86 -0.11
C PRO A 166 7.73 -5.34 0.18
N LEU A 167 7.84 -6.16 -0.85
CA LEU A 167 7.84 -7.61 -0.72
C LEU A 167 9.16 -8.04 -0.07
N GLY A 168 9.06 -8.74 1.06
CA GLY A 168 9.99 -9.80 1.45
C GLY A 168 11.20 -9.37 2.27
#